data_AF-A0A9E1WKN0-F1
#
_entry.id   AF-A0A9E1WKN0-F1
#
_cell.length_a   1.000
_cell.length_b   1.000
_cell.length_c   1.000
_cell.angle_alpha   90.00
_cell.angle_beta   90.00
_cell.angle_gamma   90.00
#
_symmetry.space_group_name_H-M   'P 1'
#
loop_
_entity.id
_entity.type
_entity.pdbx_description
1 polymer ?
#
loop_
_entity_poly.entity_id
_entity_poly.type
_entity_poly.pdbx_seq_one_letter_code
_entity_poly.pdbx_strand_id
1 'polypeptide(L)'
;KKYDEAIIYWKKIEYQKPEYLGLVIQKIISAYEIQNNVNEALSILSRYYELYKLKTILGSLYKLVLKNEGIERAEEIARNELIQRPSLLSLDQLFQILTIKKSNKIENIELIQQTIKNSISERRFFNCNECGFKAKQFHWQCPGCNSWESLPSEPIDITLEN
;
A
#
# COMPACT_ATOMS: atom_id res chain seq x y z
N LYS A 1 -5.13 -26.74 -0.79
CA LYS A 1 -4.21 -25.69 -1.32
C LYS A 1 -3.02 -25.60 -0.37
N LYS A 2 -1.79 -25.49 -0.89
CA LYS A 2 -0.55 -25.49 -0.09
C LYS A 2 -0.14 -24.06 0.27
N TYR A 3 -0.80 -23.47 1.27
CA TYR A 3 -0.62 -22.06 1.63
C TYR A 3 0.72 -21.79 2.33
N ASP A 4 1.16 -22.67 3.22
CA ASP A 4 2.43 -22.52 3.94
C ASP A 4 3.63 -22.52 2.99
N GLU A 5 3.65 -23.45 2.03
CA GLU A 5 4.67 -23.50 0.98
C GLU A 5 4.68 -22.20 0.16
N ALA A 6 3.50 -21.70 -0.23
CA ALA A 6 3.38 -20.46 -1.01
C ALA A 6 3.93 -19.24 -0.25
N ILE A 7 3.62 -19.12 1.05
CA ILE A 7 4.15 -18.05 1.90
C ILE A 7 5.68 -18.12 1.97
N ILE A 8 6.26 -19.32 2.11
CA ILE A 8 7.71 -19.51 2.10
C ILE A 8 8.31 -18.99 0.79
N TYR A 9 7.71 -19.31 -0.37
CA TYR A 9 8.20 -18.82 -1.65
C TYR A 9 8.08 -17.31 -1.80
N TRP A 10 6.98 -16.69 -1.36
CA TRP A 10 6.84 -15.23 -1.43
C TRP A 10 7.79 -14.50 -0.48
N LYS A 11 8.07 -15.06 0.71
CA LYS A 11 9.07 -14.51 1.64
C LYS A 11 10.47 -14.47 1.03
N LYS A 12 10.81 -15.37 0.09
CA LYS A 12 12.11 -15.34 -0.59
C LYS A 12 12.36 -14.09 -1.43
N ILE A 13 11.30 -13.38 -1.84
CA ILE A 13 11.43 -12.11 -2.60
C ILE A 13 12.21 -11.07 -1.80
N GLU A 14 12.09 -11.10 -0.48
CA GLU A 14 12.87 -10.25 0.43
C GLU A 14 14.38 -10.35 0.18
N TYR A 15 14.90 -11.56 -0.07
CA TYR A 15 16.33 -11.79 -0.30
C TYR A 15 16.76 -11.51 -1.74
N GLN A 16 15.81 -11.42 -2.68
CA GLN A 16 16.11 -11.15 -4.09
C GLN A 16 16.09 -9.65 -4.35
N LYS A 17 14.93 -9.03 -4.17
CA LYS A 17 14.70 -7.60 -4.34
C LYS A 17 13.52 -7.19 -3.44
N PRO A 18 13.77 -6.63 -2.23
CA PRO A 18 12.73 -6.33 -1.26
C PRO A 18 11.61 -5.42 -1.77
N GLU A 19 11.92 -4.53 -2.70
CA GLU A 19 10.97 -3.57 -3.26
C GLU A 19 9.76 -4.26 -3.93
N TYR A 20 9.93 -5.49 -4.43
CA TYR A 20 8.84 -6.26 -5.04
C TYR A 20 7.92 -6.95 -4.03
N LEU A 21 8.22 -6.90 -2.73
CA LEU A 21 7.34 -7.45 -1.69
C LEU A 21 5.94 -6.83 -1.76
N GLY A 22 5.85 -5.55 -2.12
CA GLY A 22 4.59 -4.84 -2.35
C GLY A 22 3.65 -5.51 -3.35
N LEU A 23 4.19 -6.18 -4.38
CA LEU A 23 3.41 -6.84 -5.42
C LEU A 23 2.73 -8.13 -4.94
N VAL A 24 3.33 -8.81 -3.95
CA VAL A 24 2.85 -10.10 -3.43
C VAL A 24 2.18 -9.98 -2.07
N ILE A 25 2.26 -8.83 -1.41
CA ILE A 25 1.82 -8.68 -0.01
C ILE A 25 0.36 -9.07 0.19
N GLN A 26 -0.51 -8.73 -0.76
CA GLN A 26 -1.93 -9.09 -0.70
C GLN A 26 -2.15 -10.61 -0.73
N LYS A 27 -1.32 -11.35 -1.49
CA LYS A 27 -1.40 -12.82 -1.53
C LYS A 27 -0.94 -13.43 -0.21
N ILE A 28 0.09 -12.86 0.42
CA ILE A 28 0.56 -13.28 1.75
C ILE A 28 -0.54 -13.05 2.79
N ILE A 29 -1.16 -11.85 2.81
CA ILE A 29 -2.26 -11.53 3.74
C ILE A 29 -3.41 -12.51 3.56
N SER A 30 -3.89 -12.72 2.32
CA SER A 30 -5.00 -13.63 2.07
C SER A 30 -4.69 -15.07 2.49
N ALA A 31 -3.44 -15.53 2.33
CA ALA A 31 -3.07 -16.87 2.77
C ALA A 31 -3.17 -17.00 4.30
N TYR A 32 -2.67 -16.03 5.05
CA TYR A 32 -2.77 -16.01 6.51
C TYR A 32 -4.20 -15.82 7.03
N GLU A 33 -5.01 -14.98 6.38
CA GLU A 33 -6.42 -14.80 6.74
C GLU A 33 -7.21 -16.11 6.58
N ILE A 34 -6.97 -16.88 5.51
CA ILE A 34 -7.61 -18.19 5.29
C ILE A 34 -7.19 -19.21 6.38
N GLN A 35 -5.98 -19.08 6.91
CA GLN A 35 -5.46 -19.93 7.98
C GLN A 35 -5.83 -19.42 9.38
N ASN A 36 -6.65 -18.36 9.50
CA ASN A 36 -6.96 -17.67 10.76
C ASN A 36 -5.72 -17.20 11.54
N ASN A 37 -4.59 -16.97 10.86
CA ASN A 37 -3.33 -16.54 11.48
C ASN A 37 -3.01 -15.08 11.15
N VAL A 38 -3.95 -14.18 11.47
CA VAL A 38 -3.84 -12.75 11.15
C VAL A 38 -2.71 -12.07 11.92
N ASN A 39 -2.43 -12.51 13.15
CA ASN A 39 -1.37 -11.92 13.97
C ASN A 39 0.02 -12.09 13.32
N GLU A 40 0.28 -13.22 12.69
CA GLU A 40 1.51 -13.45 11.93
C GLU A 40 1.59 -12.54 10.70
N ALA A 41 0.46 -12.32 10.01
CA ALA A 41 0.40 -11.35 8.91
C ALA A 41 0.72 -9.92 9.38
N LEU A 42 0.13 -9.49 10.49
CA LEU A 42 0.38 -8.17 11.10
C LEU A 42 1.85 -8.00 11.49
N SER A 43 2.45 -9.01 12.12
CA SER A 43 3.87 -9.00 12.51
C SER A 43 4.79 -8.84 11.29
N ILE A 44 4.56 -9.65 10.24
CA ILE A 44 5.37 -9.61 9.03
C ILE A 44 5.20 -8.29 8.28
N LEU A 45 3.97 -7.81 8.11
CA LEU A 45 3.72 -6.54 7.44
C LEU A 45 4.34 -5.37 8.19
N SER A 46 4.25 -5.37 9.52
CA SER A 46 4.90 -4.36 10.37
C SER A 46 6.41 -4.38 10.16
N ARG A 47 7.04 -5.56 10.19
CA ARG A 47 8.48 -5.71 9.94
C ARG A 47 8.90 -5.24 8.54
N TYR A 48 8.18 -5.67 7.51
CA TYR A 48 8.46 -5.25 6.14
C TYR A 48 8.30 -3.75 5.95
N TYR A 49 7.24 -3.20 6.56
CA TYR A 49 7.04 -1.78 6.52
C TYR A 49 8.18 -1.05 7.25
N GLU A 50 8.57 -1.49 8.44
CA GLU A 50 9.65 -0.89 9.21
C GLU A 50 10.98 -0.85 8.46
N LEU A 51 11.34 -1.93 7.78
CA LEU A 51 12.60 -2.07 7.07
C LEU A 51 12.63 -1.34 5.72
N TYR A 52 11.55 -1.45 4.93
CA TYR A 52 11.58 -1.04 3.51
C TYR A 52 10.74 0.19 3.18
N LYS A 53 9.84 0.62 4.07
CA LYS A 53 9.01 1.84 3.93
C LYS A 53 8.20 1.89 2.63
N LEU A 54 7.80 0.74 2.08
CA LEU A 54 7.02 0.65 0.84
C LEU A 54 5.58 1.13 1.07
N LYS A 55 5.05 1.98 0.16
CA LYS A 55 3.72 2.59 0.29
C LYS A 55 2.62 1.54 0.10
N THR A 56 2.83 0.58 -0.79
CA THR A 56 1.91 -0.56 -0.98
C THR A 56 1.76 -1.40 0.29
N ILE A 57 2.86 -1.61 1.03
CA ILE A 57 2.85 -2.33 2.31
C ILE A 57 2.15 -1.50 3.38
N LEU A 58 2.46 -0.20 3.51
CA LEU A 58 1.76 0.71 4.43
C LEU A 58 0.24 0.66 4.23
N GLY A 59 -0.21 0.80 2.98
CA GLY A 59 -1.63 0.76 2.63
C GLY A 59 -2.29 -0.57 3.01
N SER A 60 -1.56 -1.67 2.91
CA SER A 60 -2.03 -3.00 3.27
C SER A 60 -2.05 -3.23 4.78
N LEU A 61 -1.00 -2.78 5.48
CA LEU A 61 -0.87 -2.84 6.94
C LEU A 61 -1.97 -2.04 7.62
N TYR A 62 -2.18 -0.78 7.20
CA TYR A 62 -3.25 0.06 7.73
C TYR A 62 -4.62 -0.62 7.64
N LYS A 63 -4.96 -1.20 6.47
CA LYS A 63 -6.24 -1.89 6.29
C LYS A 63 -6.36 -3.12 7.19
N LEU A 64 -5.27 -3.87 7.34
CA LEU A 64 -5.24 -5.06 8.19
C LEU A 64 -5.41 -4.70 9.67
N VAL A 65 -4.73 -3.65 10.13
CA VAL A 65 -4.84 -3.11 11.50
C VAL A 65 -6.25 -2.58 11.75
N LEU A 66 -6.80 -1.77 10.85
CA LEU A 66 -8.16 -1.23 11.00
C LEU A 66 -9.20 -2.34 11.14
N LYS A 67 -9.05 -3.44 10.38
CA LYS A 67 -9.95 -4.58 10.41
C LYS A 67 -9.84 -5.42 11.70
N ASN A 68 -8.65 -5.58 12.27
CA ASN A 68 -8.39 -6.58 13.32
C ASN A 68 -8.00 -6.00 14.69
N GLU A 69 -7.30 -4.87 14.72
CA GLU A 69 -6.89 -4.18 15.96
C GLU A 69 -7.75 -2.94 16.26
N GLY A 70 -8.52 -2.47 15.27
CA GLY A 70 -9.52 -1.42 15.43
C GLY A 70 -9.05 -0.01 15.08
N ILE A 71 -9.95 0.95 15.31
CA ILE A 71 -9.84 2.34 14.83
C ILE A 71 -8.68 3.08 15.52
N GLU A 72 -8.51 2.90 16.82
CA GLU A 72 -7.49 3.63 17.61
C GLU A 72 -6.07 3.32 17.15
N ARG A 73 -5.80 2.03 16.94
CA ARG A 73 -4.49 1.58 16.48
C ARG A 73 -4.21 1.97 15.03
N ALA A 74 -5.23 1.92 14.17
CA ALA A 74 -5.12 2.40 12.80
C ALA A 74 -4.89 3.92 12.72
N GLU A 75 -5.51 4.69 13.61
CA GLU A 75 -5.27 6.13 13.74
C GLU A 75 -3.83 6.42 14.13
N GLU A 76 -3.28 5.70 15.10
CA GLU A 76 -1.90 5.87 15.54
C GLU A 76 -0.91 5.66 14.37
N ILE A 77 -1.11 4.61 13.57
CA ILE A 77 -0.30 4.36 12.37
C ILE A 77 -0.41 5.51 11.38
N ALA A 78 -1.64 5.94 11.06
CA ALA A 78 -1.86 7.01 10.08
C ALA A 78 -1.25 8.34 10.55
N ARG A 79 -1.39 8.68 11.84
CA ARG A 79 -0.83 9.89 12.44
C ARG A 79 0.70 9.85 12.48
N ASN A 80 1.28 8.77 12.98
CA ASN A 80 2.73 8.61 13.06
C ASN A 80 3.35 8.69 11.67
N GLU A 81 2.73 8.04 10.69
CA GLU A 81 3.20 8.09 9.32
C GLU A 81 3.07 9.49 8.71
N LEU A 82 1.95 10.17 8.89
CA LEU A 82 1.76 11.53 8.37
C LEU A 82 2.78 12.51 8.96
N ILE A 83 3.17 12.34 10.23
CA ILE A 83 4.20 13.15 10.89
C ILE A 83 5.60 12.82 10.34
N GLN A 84 5.93 11.54 10.20
CA GLN A 84 7.28 11.11 9.80
C GLN A 84 7.53 11.23 8.30
N ARG A 85 6.52 10.96 7.47
CA ARG A 85 6.59 10.96 5.99
C ARG A 85 5.26 11.45 5.41
N PRO A 86 5.06 12.77 5.33
CA PRO A 86 3.84 13.34 4.78
C PRO A 86 3.55 12.81 3.36
N SER A 87 2.38 12.20 3.18
CA SER A 87 1.93 11.69 1.89
C SER A 87 0.42 11.80 1.75
N LEU A 88 -0.09 11.85 0.51
CA LEU A 88 -1.54 11.81 0.28
C LEU A 88 -2.15 10.51 0.82
N LEU A 89 -1.41 9.40 0.80
CA LEU A 89 -1.87 8.12 1.35
C LEU A 89 -2.12 8.19 2.86
N SER A 90 -1.14 8.65 3.63
CA SER A 90 -1.26 8.76 5.09
C SER A 90 -2.30 9.81 5.49
N LEU A 91 -2.46 10.86 4.67
CA LEU A 91 -3.53 11.85 4.84
C LEU A 91 -4.91 11.22 4.63
N ASP A 92 -5.14 10.50 3.52
CA ASP A 92 -6.42 9.80 3.27
C ASP A 92 -6.75 8.81 4.39
N GLN A 93 -5.75 8.05 4.87
CA GLN A 93 -5.91 7.12 5.98
C GLN A 93 -6.34 7.81 7.27
N LEU A 94 -5.76 8.97 7.60
CA LEU A 94 -6.17 9.73 8.78
C LEU A 94 -7.60 10.29 8.63
N PHE A 95 -7.93 10.86 7.48
CA PHE A 95 -9.27 11.36 7.19
C PHE A 95 -10.31 10.23 7.24
N GLN A 96 -9.96 9.02 6.77
CA GLN A 96 -10.82 7.85 6.90
C GLN A 96 -11.19 7.55 8.36
N ILE A 97 -10.22 7.60 9.28
CA ILE A 97 -10.50 7.40 10.71
C ILE A 97 -11.41 8.51 11.25
N LEU A 98 -11.13 9.77 10.92
CA LEU A 98 -11.93 10.91 11.40
C LEU A 98 -13.39 10.83 10.93
N THR A 99 -13.61 10.41 9.67
CA THR A 99 -14.93 10.15 9.11
C THR A 99 -15.62 9.00 9.84
N ILE A 100 -14.93 7.87 10.09
CA ILE A 100 -15.50 6.73 10.83
C ILE A 100 -15.91 7.13 12.25
N LYS A 101 -15.08 7.94 12.93
CA LYS A 101 -15.38 8.44 14.28
C LYS A 101 -16.53 9.45 14.31
N LYS A 102 -17.05 9.90 13.15
CA LYS A 102 -18.02 11.00 13.04
C LYS A 102 -17.62 12.17 13.93
N SER A 103 -16.34 12.54 13.88
CA SER A 103 -15.88 13.72 14.60
C SER A 103 -16.48 14.94 13.92
N ASN A 104 -17.68 15.34 14.35
CA ASN A 104 -18.48 16.50 13.87
C ASN A 104 -17.79 17.86 14.06
N LYS A 105 -16.47 17.87 14.26
CA LYS A 105 -15.64 19.06 14.47
C LYS A 105 -15.10 19.64 13.17
N ILE A 106 -15.11 18.87 12.08
CA ILE A 106 -14.58 19.31 10.78
C ILE A 106 -15.73 19.34 9.77
N GLU A 107 -16.18 20.54 9.42
CA GLU A 107 -17.10 20.74 8.30
C GLU A 107 -16.46 20.26 6.99
N ASN A 108 -17.28 19.70 6.09
CA ASN A 108 -16.86 19.23 4.76
C ASN A 108 -15.79 18.12 4.77
N ILE A 109 -15.63 17.36 5.87
CA ILE A 109 -14.63 16.29 5.95
C ILE A 109 -14.77 15.24 4.84
N GLU A 110 -16.01 14.88 4.48
CA GLU A 110 -16.29 13.92 3.41
C GLU A 110 -15.87 14.45 2.03
N LEU A 111 -16.09 15.74 1.76
CA LEU A 111 -15.67 16.40 0.53
C LEU A 111 -14.15 16.48 0.42
N ILE A 112 -13.46 16.81 1.52
CA ILE A 112 -11.99 16.81 1.58
C ILE A 112 -11.48 15.40 1.31
N GLN A 113 -12.05 14.39 1.98
CA GLN A 113 -11.65 13.00 1.78
C GLN A 113 -11.86 12.53 0.34
N GLN A 114 -12.99 12.86 -0.28
CA GLN A 114 -13.27 12.51 -1.67
C GLN A 114 -12.26 13.17 -2.63
N THR A 115 -11.93 14.44 -2.41
CA THR A 115 -10.95 15.18 -3.22
C THR A 115 -9.56 14.56 -3.13
N ILE A 116 -9.13 14.19 -1.91
CA ILE A 116 -7.87 13.49 -1.69
C ILE A 116 -7.88 12.13 -2.40
N LYS A 117 -8.96 11.34 -2.26
CA LYS A 117 -9.09 10.03 -2.92
C LYS A 117 -8.99 10.13 -4.44
N ASN A 118 -9.69 11.08 -5.05
CA ASN A 118 -9.62 11.31 -6.49
C ASN A 118 -8.19 11.64 -6.93
N SER A 119 -7.53 12.51 -6.16
CA SER A 119 -6.12 12.89 -6.41
C SER A 119 -5.16 11.71 -6.32
N ILE A 120 -5.39 10.76 -5.41
CA ILE A 120 -4.58 9.53 -5.29
C ILE A 120 -4.88 8.56 -6.43
N SER A 121 -6.16 8.29 -6.71
CA SER A 121 -6.56 7.21 -7.64
C SER A 121 -6.29 7.53 -9.10
N GLU A 122 -6.35 8.80 -9.49
CA GLU A 122 -6.14 9.21 -10.88
C GLU A 122 -4.66 9.28 -11.25
N ARG A 123 -3.76 9.30 -10.26
CA ARG A 123 -2.36 9.67 -10.46
C ARG A 123 -1.34 8.55 -10.22
N ARG A 124 -1.78 7.37 -9.77
CA ARG A 124 -0.88 6.23 -9.52
C ARG A 124 -0.69 5.34 -10.73
N PHE A 125 0.52 5.39 -11.28
CA PHE A 125 0.92 4.54 -12.39
C PHE A 125 2.31 3.94 -12.13
N PHE A 126 2.49 2.73 -12.62
CA PHE A 126 3.81 2.20 -12.91
C PHE A 126 4.30 2.85 -14.20
N ASN A 127 5.43 3.53 -14.14
CA ASN A 127 6.02 4.21 -15.29
C ASN A 127 7.26 3.47 -15.76
N CYS A 128 7.32 3.10 -17.03
CA CYS A 128 8.49 2.46 -17.62
C CYS A 128 9.65 3.46 -17.69
N ASN A 129 10.78 3.13 -17.06
CA ASN A 129 11.98 3.96 -17.05
C ASN A 129 12.67 4.06 -18.43
N GLU A 130 12.33 3.18 -19.38
CA GLU A 130 12.93 3.15 -20.72
C GLU A 130 12.15 3.98 -21.74
N CYS A 131 10.81 3.89 -21.73
CA CYS A 131 9.98 4.50 -22.79
C CYS A 131 8.84 5.39 -22.27
N GLY A 132 8.67 5.53 -20.95
CA GLY A 132 7.61 6.35 -20.36
C GLY A 132 6.20 5.73 -20.43
N PHE A 133 6.07 4.45 -20.81
CA PHE A 133 4.78 3.75 -20.79
C PHE A 133 4.19 3.71 -19.38
N LYS A 134 2.90 4.05 -19.25
CA LYS A 134 2.19 4.13 -17.97
C LYS A 134 1.17 3.01 -17.85
N ALA A 135 1.19 2.28 -16.75
CA ALA A 135 0.23 1.21 -16.45
C ALA A 135 -0.36 1.34 -15.05
N LYS A 136 -1.64 0.98 -14.89
CA LYS A 136 -2.27 0.88 -13.55
C LYS A 136 -1.91 -0.42 -12.82
N GLN A 137 -1.46 -1.43 -13.56
CA GLN A 137 -1.01 -2.72 -13.03
C GLN A 137 0.46 -2.90 -13.35
N PHE A 138 1.15 -3.65 -12.50
CA PHE A 138 2.56 -3.95 -12.72
C PHE A 138 2.72 -4.94 -13.88
N HIS A 139 3.69 -4.67 -14.75
CA HIS A 139 4.07 -5.57 -15.84
C HIS A 139 5.57 -5.88 -15.75
N TRP A 140 5.91 -7.17 -15.75
CA TRP A 140 7.30 -7.62 -15.80
C TRP A 140 7.99 -7.25 -17.11
N GLN A 141 7.25 -7.34 -18.21
CA GLN A 141 7.67 -6.89 -19.53
C GLN A 141 6.84 -5.69 -19.95
N CYS A 142 7.48 -4.58 -20.28
CA CYS A 142 6.80 -3.37 -20.69
C CYS A 142 6.04 -3.57 -22.01
N PRO A 143 4.71 -3.35 -22.07
CA PRO A 143 3.95 -3.45 -23.31
C PRO A 143 4.33 -2.42 -24.38
N GLY A 144 4.97 -1.30 -24.01
CA GLY A 144 5.35 -0.25 -24.95
C GLY A 144 6.67 -0.47 -25.67
N CYS A 145 7.71 -0.92 -24.95
CA CYS A 145 9.06 -1.10 -25.50
C CYS A 145 9.59 -2.54 -25.43
N ASN A 146 8.82 -3.48 -24.87
CA ASN A 146 9.20 -4.88 -24.64
C ASN A 146 10.40 -5.11 -23.70
N SER A 147 10.94 -4.05 -23.06
CA SER A 147 11.97 -4.17 -22.04
C SER A 147 11.45 -4.93 -20.81
N TRP A 148 12.31 -5.77 -20.24
CA TRP A 148 12.04 -6.49 -18.99
C TRP A 148 12.47 -5.67 -17.78
N GLU A 149 11.73 -5.79 -16.67
CA GLU A 149 12.00 -5.15 -15.38
C GLU A 149 12.14 -3.61 -15.44
N SER A 150 11.58 -2.97 -16.47
CA SER A 150 11.69 -1.53 -16.68
C SER A 150 10.64 -0.69 -15.95
N LEU A 151 9.61 -1.33 -15.38
CA LEU A 151 8.62 -0.68 -14.51
C LEU A 151 9.06 -0.87 -13.05
N PRO A 152 9.21 0.21 -12.25
CA PRO A 152 9.49 0.12 -10.82
C PRO A 152 8.41 -0.66 -10.05
N SER A 153 8.77 -1.18 -8.88
CA SER A 153 7.90 -2.00 -8.02
C SER A 153 6.81 -1.22 -7.28
N GLU A 154 6.99 0.10 -7.11
CA GLU A 154 6.00 1.00 -6.52
C GLU A 154 5.43 1.94 -7.60
N PRO A 155 4.11 2.14 -7.63
CA PRO A 155 3.51 3.14 -8.50
C PRO A 155 3.90 4.54 -8.02
N ILE A 156 4.19 5.43 -8.96
CA ILE A 156 4.48 6.83 -8.69
C ILE A 156 3.22 7.67 -8.82
N ASP A 157 3.07 8.67 -7.97
CA ASP A 157 2.06 9.72 -8.13
C ASP A 157 2.57 10.68 -9.19
N ILE A 158 1.96 10.68 -10.38
CA ILE A 158 2.31 11.62 -11.44
C ILE A 158 1.66 12.95 -11.11
N THR A 159 2.45 13.91 -10.61
CA THR A 159 2.06 15.31 -10.65
C THR A 159 1.97 15.74 -12.10
N LEU A 160 0.81 16.22 -12.54
CA LEU A 160 0.72 16.95 -13.80
C LEU A 160 1.59 18.19 -13.61
N GLU A 161 2.82 18.18 -14.13
CA GLU A 161 3.50 19.42 -14.50
C GLU A 161 2.67 20.02 -15.64
N ASN A 162 1.86 21.02 -15.29
CA ASN A 162 1.31 21.99 -16.21
C ASN A 162 1.86 23.35 -15.82
#